data_AF-A0A1H9J808-F1
#
_entry.id   AF-A0A1H9J808-F1
#
_cell.length_a   1.000
_cell.length_b   1.000
_cell.length_c   1.000
_cell.angle_alpha   90.00
_cell.angle_beta   90.00
_cell.angle_gamma   90.00
#
_symmetry.space_group_name_H-M   'P 1'
#
loop_
_entity.id
_entity.type
_entity.pdbx_description
1 polymer ?
#
loop_
_entity_poly.entity_id
_entity_poly.type
_entity_poly.pdbx_seq_one_letter_code
_entity_poly.pdbx_strand_id
1 'polypeptide(L)'
;MSYRIDLAEMDAHAKRVDEIGGRIGTAIGAGNAASNPEAFGLLGMPLAALCSAAQHMAMNTLNDAAEAALDHHKRVKAWREDVQNNEEEQAGRFRTGES
;
A
#
# COMPACT_ATOMS: atom_id res chain seq x y z
N MET A 1 16.34 28.06 -6.50
CA MET A 1 15.61 26.87 -6.97
C MET A 1 14.30 26.83 -6.21
N SER A 2 13.17 27.11 -6.86
CA SER A 2 11.85 27.03 -6.21
C SER A 2 11.39 25.59 -6.34
N TYR A 3 11.33 24.87 -5.22
CA TYR A 3 10.76 23.53 -5.17
C TYR A 3 9.25 23.69 -5.06
N ARG A 4 8.52 23.47 -6.15
CA ARG A 4 7.07 23.52 -6.17
C ARG A 4 6.56 22.08 -6.06
N ILE A 5 5.80 21.80 -5.02
CA ILE A 5 5.23 20.46 -4.82
C ILE A 5 4.05 20.32 -5.79
N ASP A 6 4.10 19.35 -6.69
CA ASP A 6 3.04 19.11 -7.67
C ASP A 6 1.96 18.19 -7.07
N LEU A 7 0.80 18.77 -6.75
CA LEU A 7 -0.34 18.04 -6.19
C LEU A 7 -0.88 16.95 -7.12
N ALA A 8 -0.74 17.10 -8.44
CA ALA A 8 -1.16 16.10 -9.42
C ALA A 8 -0.20 14.91 -9.42
N GLU A 9 1.11 15.16 -9.29
CA GLU A 9 2.10 14.10 -9.15
C GLU A 9 1.89 13.31 -7.84
N MET A 10 1.57 14.00 -6.74
CA MET A 10 1.25 13.34 -5.46
C MET A 10 0.01 12.45 -5.56
N ASP A 11 -1.05 12.90 -6.24
CA ASP A 11 -2.26 12.10 -6.48
C ASP A 11 -1.97 10.88 -7.37
N ALA A 12 -1.18 11.06 -8.43
CA ALA A 12 -0.75 9.96 -9.29
C ALA A 12 0.09 8.93 -8.52
N HIS A 13 0.96 9.38 -7.62
CA HIS A 13 1.71 8.50 -6.75
C HIS A 13 0.81 7.73 -5.78
N ALA A 14 -0.14 8.40 -5.12
CA ALA A 14 -1.12 7.78 -4.24
C ALA A 14 -1.89 6.65 -4.96
N LYS A 15 -2.36 6.90 -6.18
CA LYS A 15 -3.03 5.88 -7.02
C LYS A 15 -2.14 4.68 -7.32
N ARG A 16 -0.86 4.89 -7.65
CA ARG A 16 0.08 3.79 -7.89
C ARG A 16 0.31 2.94 -6.64
N VAL A 17 0.40 3.56 -5.46
CA VAL A 17 0.54 2.83 -4.20
C VAL A 17 -0.72 1.98 -3.91
N ASP A 18 -1.91 2.55 -4.15
CA ASP A 18 -3.19 1.84 -4.02
C ASP A 18 -3.29 0.63 -4.98
N GLU A 19 -2.90 0.80 -6.24
CA GLU A 19 -2.82 -0.28 -7.22
C GLU A 19 -1.87 -1.41 -6.78
N ILE A 20 -0.71 -1.06 -6.24
CA ILE A 20 0.23 -2.04 -5.68
C ILE A 20 -0.42 -2.79 -4.50
N GLY A 21 -1.10 -2.08 -3.61
CA GLY A 21 -1.87 -2.68 -2.52
C GLY A 21 -2.91 -3.69 -3.02
N GLY A 22 -3.66 -3.34 -4.07
CA GLY A 22 -4.62 -4.24 -4.71
C GLY A 22 -3.99 -5.51 -5.31
N ARG A 23 -2.80 -5.39 -5.91
CA ARG A 23 -2.04 -6.55 -6.43
C ARG A 23 -1.55 -7.46 -5.30
N ILE A 24 -1.10 -6.89 -4.18
CA ILE A 24 -0.72 -7.67 -2.99
C ILE A 24 -1.95 -8.40 -2.44
N GLY A 25 -3.10 -7.72 -2.33
CA GLY A 25 -4.37 -8.36 -1.94
C GLY A 25 -4.76 -9.54 -2.84
N THR A 26 -4.56 -9.39 -4.16
CA THR A 26 -4.76 -10.49 -5.11
C THR A 26 -3.81 -11.66 -4.85
N ALA A 27 -2.53 -11.39 -4.56
CA ALA A 27 -1.55 -12.42 -4.23
C ALA A 27 -1.89 -13.16 -2.93
N ILE A 28 -2.37 -12.47 -1.90
CA ILE A 28 -2.88 -13.05 -0.66
C ILE A 28 -4.05 -13.98 -0.96
N GLY A 29 -5.01 -13.54 -1.78
CA GLY A 29 -6.15 -14.36 -2.20
C GLY A 29 -5.71 -15.65 -2.90
N ALA A 30 -4.76 -15.56 -3.83
CA ALA A 30 -4.20 -16.71 -4.51
C ALA A 30 -3.45 -17.67 -3.56
N GLY A 31 -2.66 -17.13 -2.63
CA GLY A 31 -1.93 -17.92 -1.63
C GLY A 31 -2.84 -18.71 -0.71
N ASN A 32 -3.94 -18.09 -0.25
CA ASN A 32 -4.97 -18.77 0.53
C ASN A 32 -5.66 -19.89 -0.27
N ALA A 33 -6.00 -19.64 -1.53
CA ALA A 33 -6.64 -20.65 -2.39
C ALA A 33 -5.71 -21.84 -2.69
N ALA A 34 -4.39 -21.63 -2.73
CA ALA A 34 -3.39 -22.67 -2.98
C ALA A 34 -2.97 -23.46 -1.72
N SER A 35 -3.46 -23.08 -0.53
CA SER A 35 -3.12 -23.73 0.73
C SER A 35 -4.06 -24.91 0.99
N ASN A 36 -3.80 -26.05 0.32
CA ASN A 36 -4.52 -27.30 0.58
C ASN A 36 -3.54 -28.47 0.85
N PRO A 37 -3.39 -28.93 2.10
CA PRO A 37 -2.53 -30.05 2.45
C PRO A 37 -2.90 -31.37 1.75
N GLU A 38 -4.18 -31.54 1.39
CA GLU A 38 -4.68 -32.75 0.73
C GLU A 38 -4.13 -32.90 -0.70
N ALA A 39 -3.67 -31.81 -1.31
CA ALA A 39 -3.03 -31.82 -2.63
C ALA A 39 -1.73 -32.63 -2.67
N PHE A 40 -1.10 -32.89 -1.52
CA PHE A 40 0.12 -33.69 -1.41
C PHE A 40 -0.16 -35.20 -1.28
N GLY A 41 -1.41 -35.61 -1.04
CA GLY A 41 -1.78 -37.00 -0.79
C GLY A 41 -1.19 -37.57 0.52
N LEU A 42 -1.59 -38.80 0.89
CA LEU A 42 -1.22 -39.41 2.18
C LEU A 42 0.30 -39.58 2.37
N LEU A 43 1.04 -39.90 1.30
CA LEU A 43 2.49 -40.08 1.34
C LEU A 43 3.26 -38.74 1.36
N GLY A 44 2.64 -37.65 0.90
CA GLY A 44 3.25 -36.33 0.84
C GLY A 44 3.04 -35.49 2.10
N MET A 45 2.39 -36.01 3.14
CA MET A 45 2.09 -35.27 4.38
C MET A 45 3.33 -34.64 5.06
N PRO A 46 4.50 -35.31 5.14
CA PRO A 46 5.69 -34.66 5.70
C PRO A 46 6.16 -33.45 4.86
N LEU A 47 6.06 -33.54 3.53
CA LEU A 47 6.37 -32.43 2.64
C LEU A 47 5.34 -31.31 2.77
N ALA A 48 4.05 -31.64 2.92
CA ALA A 48 2.98 -30.68 3.14
C ALA A 48 3.24 -29.84 4.41
N ALA A 49 3.74 -30.46 5.49
CA ALA A 49 4.09 -29.75 6.72
C ALA A 49 5.22 -28.71 6.51
N LEU A 50 6.27 -29.07 5.75
CA LEU A 50 7.36 -28.15 5.40
C LEU A 50 6.87 -27.02 4.49
N CYS A 51 6.09 -27.34 3.46
CA CYS A 51 5.51 -26.36 2.56
C CYS A 51 4.55 -25.40 3.29
N SER A 52 3.79 -25.90 4.26
CA SER A 52 2.90 -25.09 5.09
C SER A 52 3.66 -24.05 5.91
N ALA A 53 4.81 -24.42 6.49
CA ALA A 53 5.66 -23.46 7.21
C ALA A 53 6.20 -22.35 6.29
N ALA A 54 6.65 -22.71 5.08
CA ALA A 54 7.10 -21.75 4.09
C ALA A 54 5.97 -20.85 3.58
N GLN A 55 4.79 -21.42 3.32
CA GLN A 55 3.59 -20.68 2.93
C GLN A 55 3.16 -19.71 4.02
N HIS A 56 3.16 -20.12 5.29
CA HIS A 56 2.82 -19.25 6.40
C HIS A 56 3.74 -18.03 6.49
N MET A 57 5.05 -18.23 6.34
CA MET A 57 6.02 -17.14 6.32
C MET A 57 5.78 -16.18 5.15
N ALA A 58 5.57 -16.72 3.94
CA ALA A 58 5.27 -15.91 2.76
C ALA A 58 3.97 -15.10 2.92
N MET A 59 2.93 -15.71 3.49
CA MET A 59 1.65 -15.04 3.74
C MET A 59 1.78 -13.92 4.78
N ASN A 60 2.59 -14.10 5.83
CA ASN A 60 2.86 -13.04 6.79
C ASN A 60 3.55 -11.85 6.11
N THR A 61 4.58 -12.09 5.30
CA THR A 61 5.24 -11.01 4.54
C THR A 61 4.29 -10.29 3.58
N LEU A 62 3.37 -11.01 2.92
CA LEU A 62 2.37 -10.38 2.07
C LEU A 62 1.39 -9.51 2.86
N ASN A 63 0.97 -9.95 4.06
CA ASN A 63 0.12 -9.16 4.95
C ASN A 63 0.83 -7.89 5.42
N ASP A 64 2.09 -7.98 5.85
CA ASP A 64 2.90 -6.82 6.25
C ASP A 64 3.06 -5.83 5.09
N ALA A 65 3.29 -6.34 3.87
CA ALA A 65 3.39 -5.52 2.68
C ALA A 65 2.07 -4.82 2.33
N ALA A 66 0.93 -5.50 2.52
CA ALA A 66 -0.40 -4.91 2.31
C ALA A 66 -0.67 -3.78 3.31
N GLU A 67 -0.34 -3.99 4.59
CA GLU A 67 -0.47 -2.97 5.63
C GLU A 67 0.43 -1.76 5.34
N ALA A 68 1.69 -1.99 4.99
CA ALA A 68 2.62 -0.94 4.64
C ALA A 68 2.16 -0.13 3.41
N ALA A 69 1.62 -0.79 2.38
CA ALA A 69 1.06 -0.11 1.22
C ALA A 69 -0.14 0.77 1.59
N LEU A 70 -1.03 0.29 2.46
CA LEU A 70 -2.18 1.04 2.94
C LEU A 70 -1.77 2.25 3.81
N ASP A 71 -0.82 2.07 4.73
CA ASP A 71 -0.29 3.16 5.55
C ASP A 71 0.38 4.23 4.67
N HIS A 72 1.21 3.81 3.72
CA HIS A 72 1.89 4.73 2.80
C HIS A 72 0.89 5.50 1.94
N HIS A 73 -0.13 4.84 1.39
CA HIS A 73 -1.19 5.51 0.63
C HIS A 73 -1.91 6.58 1.47
N LYS A 74 -2.26 6.27 2.73
CA LYS A 74 -2.87 7.24 3.65
C LYS A 74 -1.95 8.42 3.92
N ARG A 75 -0.67 8.18 4.18
CA ARG A 75 0.32 9.23 4.43
C ARG A 75 0.51 10.15 3.24
N VAL A 76 0.58 9.60 2.02
CA VAL A 76 0.71 10.43 0.79
C VAL A 76 -0.53 11.30 0.60
N LYS A 77 -1.74 10.77 0.85
CA LYS A 77 -2.96 11.57 0.78
C LYS A 77 -3.01 12.67 1.83
N ALA A 78 -2.70 12.34 3.09
CA ALA A 78 -2.66 13.32 4.17
C ALA A 78 -1.65 14.44 3.87
N TRP A 79 -0.46 14.07 3.41
CA TRP A 79 0.56 15.05 3.03
C TRP A 79 0.10 15.96 1.88
N ARG A 80 -0.62 15.42 0.89
CA ARG A 80 -1.19 16.22 -0.20
C ARG A 80 -2.19 17.24 0.33
N GLU A 81 -3.09 16.83 1.22
CA GLU A 81 -4.08 17.72 1.85
C GLU A 81 -3.37 18.84 2.63
N ASP A 82 -2.34 18.52 3.39
CA ASP A 82 -1.53 19.51 4.12
C ASP A 82 -0.86 20.52 3.18
N VAL A 83 -0.31 20.07 2.05
CA VAL A 83 0.30 20.97 1.06
C VAL A 83 -0.75 21.89 0.44
N GLN A 84 -1.89 21.35 0.04
CA GLN A 84 -2.98 22.15 -0.54
C GLN A 84 -3.47 23.22 0.46
N ASN A 85 -3.73 22.84 1.71
CA ASN A 85 -4.18 23.76 2.75
C ASN A 85 -3.15 24.88 2.99
N ASN A 86 -1.86 24.54 3.03
CA ASN A 86 -0.79 25.53 3.18
C ASN A 86 -0.72 26.51 2.00
N GLU A 87 -0.89 26.05 0.76
CA GLU A 87 -0.92 26.92 -0.42
C GLU A 87 -2.12 27.88 -0.39
N GLU A 88 -3.30 27.38 0.00
CA GLU A 88 -4.53 28.17 0.14
C GLU A 88 -4.42 29.23 1.24
N GLU A 89 -3.86 28.88 2.40
CA GLU A 89 -3.61 29.82 3.50
C GLU A 89 -2.64 30.93 3.10
N GLN A 90 -1.54 30.58 2.43
CA GLN A 90 -0.58 31.56 1.95
C GLN A 90 -1.23 32.53 0.95
N ALA A 91 -1.97 32.01 -0.03
CA ALA A 91 -2.72 32.83 -0.98
C ALA A 91 -3.74 33.74 -0.29
N GLY A 92 -4.41 33.27 0.77
CA GLY A 92 -5.35 34.05 1.57
C GLY A 92 -4.70 35.23 2.31
N ARG A 93 -3.49 35.04 2.86
CA ARG A 93 -2.71 36.11 3.52
C ARG A 93 -2.28 37.21 2.55
N PHE A 94 -1.94 36.86 1.31
CA PHE A 94 -1.61 37.86 0.29
C PHE A 94 -2.83 38.66 -0.17
N ARG A 95 -4.03 38.05 -0.24
CA ARG A 95 -5.27 38.78 -0.58
C ARG A 95 -5.73 39.76 0.50
N THR A 96 -5.46 39.47 1.77
CA THR A 96 -5.84 40.34 2.90
C THR A 96 -4.81 41.43 3.21
N GLY A 97 -3.57 41.31 2.73
CA GLY A 97 -2.50 42.30 2.93
C GLY A 97 -2.49 43.48 1.94
N GLU A 98 -3.33 43.45 0.89
CA GLU A 98 -3.47 44.53 -0.10
C GLU A 98 -4.66 45.49 0.21
N SER A 99 -5.23 45.43 1.42
CA SER A 99 -6.32 46.32 1.89
C SER A 99 -5.85 47.35 2.90
#